data_AF-A0A351FS72-F1
#
_entry.id   AF-A0A351FS72-F1
#
_cell.length_a   1.000
_cell.length_b   1.000
_cell.length_c   1.000
_cell.angle_alpha   90.00
_cell.angle_beta   90.00
_cell.angle_gamma   90.00
#
_symmetry.space_group_name_H-M   'P 1'
#
loop_
_entity.id
_entity.type
_entity.pdbx_description
1 polymer ?
#
loop_
_entity_poly.entity_id
_entity_poly.type
_entity_poly.pdbx_seq_one_letter_code
_entity_poly.pdbx_strand_id
1 'polypeptide(L)'
;MSVLSLTPCFADETAETRQAKQALGKWIMTYYQNPAPAEFVEKVKQMSALGFLNDPRPNARPDANVMFLGKVMEANAQQIPQWMDALAGLPEADFKVVKRAVWYSGTETGKAWLIDHGEAKLANGPRPVLLAKQRAIQMQPYHLDQLWEWFFATGSDVPVTRIASLFSLAHEPPNAKTLQLISPPPRSDDKRQNQIQLYNFLLLRPALWSTTSLAVQHDRVLTILKQLQQKENNPRMNAWVGQVIRIAEARRDTPPAGKNATDDVPLP
;
A
#
# COMPACT_ATOMS: atom_id res chain seq x y z
N MET A 1 16.44 33.19 35.67
CA MET A 1 15.10 32.78 35.23
C MET A 1 15.25 31.62 34.27
N SER A 2 15.08 30.38 34.75
CA SER A 2 15.15 29.20 33.89
C SER A 2 13.78 28.97 33.25
N VAL A 3 13.77 28.98 31.92
CA VAL A 3 12.61 28.64 31.09
C VAL A 3 12.36 27.15 31.26
N LEU A 4 11.21 26.78 31.83
CA LEU A 4 10.71 25.41 31.83
C LEU A 4 10.32 25.04 30.40
N SER A 5 11.19 24.29 29.74
CA SER A 5 10.89 23.62 28.48
C SER A 5 9.86 22.53 28.75
N LEU A 6 8.58 22.82 28.49
CA LEU A 6 7.53 21.79 28.38
C LEU A 6 7.85 20.92 27.16
N THR A 7 8.59 19.84 27.39
CA THR A 7 8.66 18.74 26.43
C THR A 7 7.25 18.15 26.36
N PRO A 8 6.61 18.05 25.18
CA PRO A 8 5.34 17.34 25.08
C PRO A 8 5.61 15.88 25.46
N CYS A 9 5.02 15.45 26.57
CA CYS A 9 4.98 14.05 26.98
C CYS A 9 4.11 13.33 25.96
N PHE A 10 4.72 12.72 24.95
CA PHE A 10 4.02 11.75 24.11
C PHE A 10 3.67 10.59 25.04
N ALA A 11 2.38 10.41 25.35
CA ALA A 11 1.93 9.27 26.10
C ALA A 11 2.41 7.99 25.37
N ASP A 12 3.16 7.14 26.08
CA ASP A 12 3.60 5.86 25.54
C ASP A 12 2.39 5.04 25.09
N GLU A 13 2.42 4.54 23.85
CA GLU A 13 1.38 3.69 23.30
C GLU A 13 1.25 2.41 24.16
N THR A 14 0.05 2.17 24.69
CA THR A 14 -0.22 0.98 25.52
C THR A 14 -0.01 -0.30 24.73
N ALA A 15 0.36 -1.39 25.43
CA ALA A 15 0.51 -2.71 24.82
C ALA A 15 -0.77 -3.17 24.10
N GLU A 16 -1.93 -2.86 24.69
CA GLU A 16 -3.25 -3.15 24.10
C GLU A 16 -3.48 -2.39 22.79
N THR A 17 -3.14 -1.10 22.75
CA THR A 17 -3.26 -0.28 21.53
C THR A 17 -2.36 -0.85 20.43
N ARG A 18 -1.12 -1.22 20.77
CA ARG A 18 -0.18 -1.83 19.82
C ARG A 18 -0.71 -3.16 19.26
N GLN A 19 -1.27 -4.01 20.12
CA GLN A 19 -1.86 -5.29 19.71
C GLN A 19 -3.07 -5.08 18.79
N ALA A 20 -3.93 -4.10 19.11
CA ALA A 20 -5.09 -3.75 18.28
C ALA A 20 -4.66 -3.26 16.89
N LYS A 21 -3.62 -2.40 16.81
CA LYS A 21 -3.04 -1.96 15.53
C LYS A 21 -2.47 -3.12 14.72
N GLN A 22 -1.76 -4.05 15.36
CA GLN A 22 -1.24 -5.24 14.69
C GLN A 22 -2.35 -6.14 14.15
N ALA A 23 -3.41 -6.36 14.95
CA ALA A 23 -4.57 -7.15 14.53
C ALA A 23 -5.28 -6.52 13.34
N LEU A 24 -5.45 -5.19 13.35
CA LEU A 24 -6.06 -4.44 12.26
C LEU A 24 -5.19 -4.45 11.00
N GLY A 25 -3.88 -4.24 11.13
CA GLY A 25 -2.93 -4.35 10.02
C GLY A 25 -2.96 -5.74 9.38
N LYS A 26 -2.99 -6.79 10.20
CA LYS A 26 -3.15 -8.17 9.72
C LYS A 26 -4.46 -8.35 8.96
N TRP A 27 -5.58 -7.88 9.52
CA TRP A 27 -6.89 -7.95 8.86
C TRP A 27 -6.87 -7.29 7.47
N ILE A 28 -6.29 -6.10 7.34
CA ILE A 28 -6.11 -5.43 6.05
C ILE A 28 -5.30 -6.33 5.11
N MET A 29 -4.08 -6.70 5.50
CA MET A 29 -3.14 -7.43 4.65
C MET A 29 -3.66 -8.80 4.17
N THR A 30 -4.53 -9.45 4.96
CA THR A 30 -5.09 -10.76 4.62
C THR A 30 -6.55 -10.72 4.16
N TYR A 31 -7.17 -9.54 4.01
CA TYR A 31 -8.61 -9.42 3.73
C TYR A 31 -9.03 -10.20 2.48
N TYR A 32 -8.25 -10.14 1.39
CA TYR A 32 -8.55 -10.88 0.15
C TYR A 32 -8.68 -12.40 0.32
N GLN A 33 -8.11 -12.97 1.40
CA GLN A 33 -8.18 -14.41 1.66
C GLN A 33 -9.55 -14.82 2.19
N ASN A 34 -10.19 -13.95 2.98
CA ASN A 34 -11.52 -14.17 3.54
C ASN A 34 -12.26 -12.84 3.66
N PRO A 35 -12.82 -12.30 2.54
CA PRO A 35 -13.53 -11.03 2.56
C PRO A 35 -14.71 -11.07 3.52
N ALA A 36 -14.76 -10.13 4.46
CA ALA A 36 -15.80 -10.03 5.48
C ALA A 36 -16.49 -8.66 5.43
N PRO A 37 -17.30 -8.37 4.39
CA PRO A 37 -17.94 -7.06 4.23
C PRO A 37 -18.90 -6.70 5.36
N ALA A 38 -19.47 -7.69 6.06
CA ALA A 38 -20.31 -7.45 7.23
C ALA A 38 -19.57 -6.76 8.39
N GLU A 39 -18.25 -6.96 8.51
CA GLU A 39 -17.42 -6.34 9.54
C GLU A 39 -16.95 -4.91 9.17
N PHE A 40 -17.23 -4.46 7.95
CA PHE A 40 -16.64 -3.25 7.38
C PHE A 40 -16.83 -2.02 8.27
N VAL A 41 -18.06 -1.74 8.72
CA VAL A 41 -18.37 -0.58 9.56
C VAL A 41 -17.62 -0.63 10.89
N GLU A 42 -17.58 -1.80 11.53
CA GLU A 42 -16.88 -1.99 12.81
C GLU A 42 -15.37 -1.75 12.64
N LYS A 43 -14.78 -2.31 11.58
CA LYS A 43 -13.35 -2.16 11.29
C LYS A 43 -12.98 -0.74 10.93
N VAL A 44 -13.81 0.00 10.20
CA VAL A 44 -13.57 1.42 9.91
C VAL A 44 -13.66 2.27 11.17
N LYS A 45 -14.58 1.97 12.10
CA LYS A 45 -14.62 2.62 13.43
C LYS A 45 -13.35 2.34 14.24
N GLN A 46 -12.85 1.10 14.22
CA GLN A 46 -11.56 0.75 14.83
C GLN A 46 -10.38 1.48 14.16
N MET A 47 -10.40 1.61 12.83
CA MET A 47 -9.38 2.37 12.09
C MET A 47 -9.34 3.84 12.53
N SER A 48 -10.51 4.49 12.66
CA SER A 48 -10.60 5.86 13.18
C SER A 48 -10.01 5.96 14.59
N ALA A 49 -10.45 5.11 15.52
CA ALA A 49 -10.00 5.12 16.91
C ALA A 49 -8.49 4.88 17.07
N LEU A 50 -7.87 4.13 16.15
CA LEU A 50 -6.45 3.79 16.17
C LEU A 50 -5.59 4.71 15.28
N GLY A 51 -6.17 5.71 14.62
CA GLY A 51 -5.45 6.66 13.76
C GLY A 51 -5.02 6.09 12.40
N PHE A 52 -5.68 5.05 11.89
CA PHE A 52 -5.42 4.46 10.58
C PHE A 52 -6.04 5.23 9.41
N LEU A 53 -7.05 6.07 9.66
CA LEU A 53 -7.73 6.85 8.62
C LEU A 53 -7.05 8.21 8.40
N ASN A 54 -6.91 8.99 9.47
CA ASN A 54 -6.23 10.27 9.44
C ASN A 54 -5.17 10.34 10.54
N ASP A 55 -3.91 10.48 10.13
CA ASP A 55 -2.78 10.69 11.02
C ASP A 55 -2.31 12.15 10.91
N PRO A 56 -2.38 12.95 11.99
CA PRO A 56 -2.06 14.37 11.96
C PRO A 56 -0.55 14.68 11.98
N ARG A 57 0.33 13.66 12.07
CA ARG A 57 1.78 13.88 12.15
C ARG A 57 2.32 14.53 10.85
N PRO A 58 3.37 15.38 10.94
CA PRO A 58 4.04 15.89 9.75
C PRO A 58 4.55 14.74 8.88
N ASN A 59 4.29 14.82 7.57
CA ASN A 59 4.59 13.76 6.59
C ASN A 59 3.80 12.45 6.75
N ALA A 60 2.81 12.41 7.64
CA ALA A 60 1.85 11.32 7.66
C ALA A 60 1.12 11.24 6.32
N ARG A 61 0.76 10.02 5.94
CA ARG A 61 0.13 9.74 4.64
C ARG A 61 -1.31 10.26 4.69
N PRO A 62 -1.66 11.32 3.93
CA PRO A 62 -2.99 11.91 4.02
C PRO A 62 -4.10 10.99 3.50
N ASP A 63 -3.77 9.85 2.88
CA ASP A 63 -4.70 8.92 2.23
C ASP A 63 -4.47 7.45 2.64
N ALA A 64 -4.02 7.21 3.87
CA ALA A 64 -3.83 5.86 4.38
C ALA A 64 -5.12 5.04 4.24
N ASN A 65 -5.03 3.85 3.64
CA ASN A 65 -6.12 2.89 3.46
C ASN A 65 -7.28 3.33 2.54
N VAL A 66 -7.21 4.51 1.90
CA VAL A 66 -8.27 4.99 1.00
C VAL A 66 -8.48 4.03 -0.18
N MET A 67 -7.39 3.49 -0.75
CA MET A 67 -7.52 2.54 -1.86
C MET A 67 -8.10 1.23 -1.38
N PHE A 68 -7.67 0.72 -0.22
CA PHE A 68 -8.19 -0.51 0.36
C PHE A 68 -9.71 -0.41 0.58
N LEU A 69 -10.15 0.63 1.31
CA LEU A 69 -11.56 0.86 1.59
C LEU A 69 -12.37 1.07 0.31
N GLY A 70 -11.84 1.85 -0.63
CA GLY A 70 -12.51 2.09 -1.91
C GLY A 70 -12.71 0.82 -2.72
N LYS A 71 -11.75 -0.11 -2.68
CA LYS A 71 -11.87 -1.42 -3.35
C LYS A 71 -12.82 -2.38 -2.67
N VAL A 72 -12.91 -2.36 -1.34
CA VAL A 72 -13.95 -3.09 -0.61
C VAL A 72 -15.34 -2.53 -0.96
N MET A 73 -15.48 -1.20 -1.02
CA MET A 73 -16.72 -0.54 -1.44
C MET A 73 -17.08 -0.81 -2.90
N GLU A 74 -16.10 -0.85 -3.82
CA GLU A 74 -16.32 -1.21 -5.23
C GLU A 74 -16.96 -2.60 -5.35
N ALA A 75 -16.44 -3.59 -4.61
CA ALA A 75 -16.95 -4.95 -4.60
C ALA A 75 -18.34 -5.09 -3.93
N ASN A 76 -18.76 -4.08 -3.16
CA ASN A 76 -19.98 -4.11 -2.34
C ASN A 76 -20.84 -2.85 -2.55
N ALA A 77 -20.94 -2.37 -3.79
CA ALA A 77 -21.50 -1.07 -4.12
C ALA A 77 -22.87 -0.77 -3.48
N GLN A 78 -23.74 -1.78 -3.40
CA GLN A 78 -25.09 -1.66 -2.83
C GLN A 78 -25.10 -1.38 -1.32
N GLN A 79 -24.04 -1.74 -0.60
CA GLN A 79 -23.92 -1.51 0.84
C GLN A 79 -23.40 -0.11 1.19
N ILE A 80 -22.87 0.64 0.20
CA ILE A 80 -22.25 1.96 0.42
C ILE A 80 -23.18 2.91 1.21
N PRO A 81 -24.45 3.13 0.83
CA PRO A 81 -25.31 4.08 1.56
C PRO A 81 -25.45 3.71 3.04
N GLN A 82 -25.79 2.44 3.33
CA GLN A 82 -25.94 1.95 4.70
C GLN A 82 -24.64 2.07 5.51
N TRP A 83 -23.49 1.75 4.90
CA TRP A 83 -22.19 1.90 5.57
C TRP A 83 -21.88 3.36 5.88
N MET A 84 -22.14 4.27 4.94
CA MET A 84 -21.87 5.69 5.14
C MET A 84 -22.75 6.28 6.24
N ASP A 85 -24.03 5.92 6.29
CA ASP A 85 -24.94 6.36 7.36
C ASP A 85 -24.45 5.87 8.74
N ALA A 86 -24.01 4.61 8.82
CA ALA A 86 -23.47 4.02 10.05
C ALA A 86 -22.12 4.61 10.50
N LEU A 87 -21.42 5.31 9.60
CA LEU A 87 -20.12 5.96 9.81
C LEU A 87 -20.22 7.49 9.91
N ALA A 88 -21.41 8.09 9.80
CA ALA A 88 -21.61 9.54 9.83
C ALA A 88 -21.16 10.20 11.15
N GLY A 89 -21.07 9.42 12.24
CA GLY A 89 -20.59 9.89 13.55
C GLY A 89 -19.07 9.87 13.75
N LEU A 90 -18.28 9.52 12.72
CA LEU A 90 -16.82 9.60 12.79
C LEU A 90 -16.32 11.05 12.91
N PRO A 91 -15.12 11.30 13.47
CA PRO A 91 -14.46 12.59 13.39
C PRO A 91 -14.41 13.11 11.94
N GLU A 92 -14.60 14.42 11.75
CA GLU A 92 -14.73 15.00 10.40
C GLU A 92 -13.55 14.65 9.48
N ALA A 93 -12.32 14.70 10.02
CA ALA A 93 -11.10 14.38 9.29
C ALA A 93 -11.10 12.92 8.79
N ASP A 94 -11.54 11.98 9.63
CA ASP A 94 -11.66 10.56 9.30
C ASP A 94 -12.80 10.32 8.31
N PHE A 95 -13.97 10.93 8.52
CA PHE A 95 -15.10 10.79 7.61
C PHE A 95 -14.77 11.33 6.22
N LYS A 96 -13.93 12.37 6.13
CA LYS A 96 -13.40 12.86 4.85
C LYS A 96 -12.55 11.82 4.12
N VAL A 97 -11.79 10.99 4.83
CA VAL A 97 -11.03 9.85 4.26
C VAL A 97 -12.00 8.80 3.72
N VAL A 98 -13.06 8.47 4.48
CA VAL A 98 -14.09 7.51 4.05
C VAL A 98 -14.85 8.02 2.83
N LYS A 99 -15.22 9.31 2.76
CA LYS A 99 -15.82 9.92 1.55
C LYS A 99 -14.89 9.83 0.34
N ARG A 100 -13.57 10.00 0.53
CA ARG A 100 -12.60 9.73 -0.55
C ARG A 100 -12.59 8.26 -0.94
N ALA A 101 -12.70 7.32 -0.01
CA ALA A 101 -12.82 5.89 -0.34
C ALA A 101 -14.08 5.59 -1.19
N VAL A 102 -15.23 6.20 -0.88
CA VAL A 102 -16.43 6.12 -1.74
C VAL A 102 -16.14 6.59 -3.15
N TRP A 103 -15.42 7.71 -3.29
CA TRP A 103 -14.99 8.21 -4.60
C TRP A 103 -14.02 7.26 -5.32
N TYR A 104 -13.07 6.67 -4.60
CA TYR A 104 -12.16 5.64 -5.12
C TYR A 104 -12.88 4.35 -5.55
N SER A 105 -14.06 4.05 -5.00
CA SER A 105 -14.86 2.90 -5.46
C SER A 105 -15.27 3.02 -6.93
N GLY A 106 -15.43 4.24 -7.44
CA GLY A 106 -15.80 4.50 -8.83
C GLY A 106 -17.16 3.92 -9.24
N THR A 107 -18.03 3.63 -8.28
CA THR A 107 -19.38 3.07 -8.50
C THR A 107 -20.42 4.18 -8.68
N GLU A 108 -21.49 3.90 -9.45
CA GLU A 108 -22.60 4.85 -9.59
C GLU A 108 -23.34 5.07 -8.27
N THR A 109 -23.48 4.02 -7.44
CA THR A 109 -24.07 4.13 -6.10
C THR A 109 -23.27 5.06 -5.20
N GLY A 110 -21.94 4.90 -5.16
CA GLY A 110 -21.06 5.79 -4.39
C GLY A 110 -21.08 7.22 -4.92
N LYS A 111 -21.10 7.40 -6.25
CA LYS A 111 -21.21 8.72 -6.88
C LYS A 111 -22.53 9.42 -6.52
N ALA A 112 -23.65 8.71 -6.61
CA ALA A 112 -24.96 9.25 -6.24
C ALA A 112 -24.99 9.66 -4.76
N TRP A 113 -24.52 8.79 -3.87
CA TRP A 113 -24.45 9.09 -2.44
C TRP A 113 -23.62 10.37 -2.18
N LEU A 114 -22.45 10.52 -2.82
CA LEU A 114 -21.63 11.72 -2.68
C LEU A 114 -22.37 12.98 -3.15
N ILE A 115 -23.08 12.94 -4.28
CA ILE A 115 -23.84 14.09 -4.78
C ILE A 115 -24.94 14.49 -3.79
N ASP A 116 -25.72 13.52 -3.33
CA ASP A 116 -26.85 13.74 -2.40
C ASP A 116 -26.39 14.31 -1.06
N HIS A 117 -25.13 14.08 -0.68
CA HIS A 117 -24.52 14.56 0.56
C HIS A 117 -23.59 15.78 0.35
N GLY A 118 -23.78 16.54 -0.74
CA GLY A 118 -23.09 17.82 -0.96
C GLY A 118 -21.65 17.70 -1.47
N GLU A 119 -21.19 16.51 -1.83
CA GLU A 119 -19.83 16.23 -2.32
C GLU A 119 -19.75 16.17 -3.86
N ALA A 120 -20.62 16.92 -4.56
CA ALA A 120 -20.68 16.93 -6.02
C ALA A 120 -19.34 17.28 -6.69
N LYS A 121 -18.52 18.13 -6.05
CA LYS A 121 -17.17 18.46 -6.54
C LYS A 121 -16.24 17.25 -6.50
N LEU A 122 -16.29 16.46 -5.43
CA LEU A 122 -15.52 15.23 -5.32
C LEU A 122 -16.05 14.18 -6.30
N ALA A 123 -17.37 13.96 -6.32
CA ALA A 123 -18.05 12.98 -7.17
C ALA A 123 -17.76 13.15 -8.67
N ASN A 124 -17.63 14.40 -9.14
CA ASN A 124 -17.35 14.73 -10.54
C ASN A 124 -15.85 14.99 -10.82
N GLY A 125 -14.98 14.80 -9.83
CA GLY A 125 -13.53 14.94 -9.98
C GLY A 125 -12.91 13.85 -10.87
N PRO A 126 -11.68 14.07 -11.38
CA PRO A 126 -10.99 13.12 -12.24
C PRO A 126 -10.60 11.86 -11.47
N ARG A 127 -10.98 10.67 -11.94
CA ARG A 127 -10.69 9.39 -11.27
C ARG A 127 -9.21 9.28 -10.85
N PRO A 128 -8.92 8.62 -9.71
CA PRO A 128 -7.56 8.36 -9.27
C PRO A 128 -6.70 7.77 -10.39
N VAL A 129 -5.48 8.26 -10.54
CA VAL A 129 -4.59 7.90 -11.67
C VAL A 129 -4.34 6.39 -11.72
N LEU A 130 -4.22 5.73 -10.57
CA LEU A 130 -4.06 4.29 -10.45
C LEU A 130 -5.28 3.49 -10.91
N LEU A 131 -6.46 4.10 -11.03
CA LEU A 131 -7.66 3.44 -11.55
C LEU A 131 -7.90 3.73 -13.04
N ALA A 132 -7.12 4.63 -13.64
CA ALA A 132 -7.23 4.94 -15.05
C ALA A 132 -6.73 3.77 -15.93
N LYS A 133 -7.46 3.48 -17.01
CA LYS A 133 -7.15 2.36 -17.92
C LYS A 133 -5.98 2.64 -18.89
N GLN A 134 -5.63 3.91 -19.15
CA GLN A 134 -4.86 4.28 -20.35
C GLN A 134 -3.87 5.44 -20.19
N ARG A 135 -3.27 5.67 -19.02
CA ARG A 135 -2.18 6.66 -18.90
C ARG A 135 -0.90 5.99 -18.45
N ALA A 136 0.22 6.38 -19.07
CA ALA A 136 1.53 6.21 -18.47
C ALA A 136 1.50 6.95 -17.13
N ILE A 137 1.39 6.19 -16.04
CA ILE A 137 1.33 6.75 -14.70
C ILE A 137 2.77 7.07 -14.31
N GLN A 138 3.06 8.34 -14.05
CA GLN A 138 4.28 8.69 -13.36
C GLN A 138 4.13 8.23 -11.90
N MET A 139 4.72 7.08 -11.58
CA MET A 139 4.62 6.48 -10.25
C MET A 139 5.32 7.35 -9.21
N GLN A 140 4.69 7.57 -8.07
CA GLN A 140 5.29 8.20 -6.90
C GLN A 140 5.44 7.14 -5.81
N PRO A 141 6.36 7.31 -4.83
CA PRO A 141 6.57 6.28 -3.80
C PRO A 141 5.28 5.85 -3.10
N TYR A 142 4.39 6.78 -2.76
CA TYR A 142 3.11 6.46 -2.11
C TYR A 142 2.14 5.65 -2.97
N HIS A 143 2.29 5.66 -4.30
CA HIS A 143 1.47 4.82 -5.16
C HIS A 143 1.76 3.32 -4.95
N LEU A 144 2.95 2.96 -4.48
CA LEU A 144 3.26 1.56 -4.15
C LEU A 144 2.35 1.05 -3.04
N ASP A 145 2.17 1.85 -1.99
CA ASP A 145 1.29 1.53 -0.87
C ASP A 145 -0.15 1.38 -1.34
N GLN A 146 -0.64 2.30 -2.18
CA GLN A 146 -1.99 2.21 -2.74
C GLN A 146 -2.18 0.96 -3.62
N LEU A 147 -1.17 0.56 -4.40
CA LEU A 147 -1.25 -0.68 -5.18
C LEU A 147 -1.30 -1.91 -4.26
N TRP A 148 -0.53 -1.93 -3.16
CA TRP A 148 -0.64 -2.99 -2.17
C TRP A 148 -1.99 -3.02 -1.45
N GLU A 149 -2.53 -1.86 -1.07
CA GLU A 149 -3.88 -1.73 -0.52
C GLU A 149 -4.94 -2.30 -1.48
N TRP A 150 -4.82 -2.05 -2.78
CA TRP A 150 -5.71 -2.67 -3.77
C TRP A 150 -5.54 -4.19 -3.80
N PHE A 151 -4.30 -4.70 -3.80
CA PHE A 151 -4.07 -6.15 -3.71
C PHE A 151 -4.70 -6.73 -2.44
N PHE A 152 -4.50 -6.12 -1.29
CA PHE A 152 -5.02 -6.60 -0.01
C PHE A 152 -6.56 -6.63 0.03
N ALA A 153 -7.23 -5.68 -0.62
CA ALA A 153 -8.69 -5.66 -0.71
C ALA A 153 -9.26 -6.72 -1.67
N THR A 154 -8.50 -7.17 -2.68
CA THR A 154 -9.07 -7.90 -3.84
C THR A 154 -8.36 -9.19 -4.25
N GLY A 155 -7.09 -9.38 -3.90
CA GLY A 155 -6.25 -10.46 -4.39
C GLY A 155 -5.91 -10.38 -5.89
N SER A 156 -6.23 -9.24 -6.53
CA SER A 156 -6.04 -9.00 -7.97
C SER A 156 -4.57 -9.01 -8.36
N ASP A 157 -4.28 -9.54 -9.54
CA ASP A 157 -2.95 -9.52 -10.16
C ASP A 157 -2.54 -8.13 -10.67
N VAL A 158 -3.50 -7.32 -11.10
CA VAL A 158 -3.28 -5.97 -11.66
C VAL A 158 -2.32 -5.11 -10.83
N PRO A 159 -2.51 -4.90 -9.50
CA PRO A 159 -1.58 -4.11 -8.71
C PRO A 159 -0.18 -4.72 -8.64
N VAL A 160 -0.07 -6.05 -8.48
CA VAL A 160 1.22 -6.75 -8.39
C VAL A 160 2.00 -6.62 -9.70
N THR A 161 1.35 -6.79 -10.84
CA THR A 161 1.97 -6.64 -12.16
C THR A 161 2.44 -5.20 -12.40
N ARG A 162 1.67 -4.20 -11.95
CA ARG A 162 2.07 -2.78 -12.05
C ARG A 162 3.30 -2.47 -11.22
N ILE A 163 3.39 -3.00 -10.00
CA ILE A 163 4.58 -2.85 -9.15
C ILE A 163 5.77 -3.54 -9.83
N ALA A 164 5.59 -4.77 -10.31
CA ALA A 164 6.65 -5.53 -10.98
C ALA A 164 7.14 -4.86 -12.28
N SER A 165 6.31 -4.09 -12.99
CA SER A 165 6.75 -3.34 -14.18
C SER A 165 7.86 -2.33 -13.89
N LEU A 166 7.95 -1.84 -12.64
CA LEU A 166 9.02 -0.95 -12.20
C LEU A 166 10.40 -1.63 -12.23
N PHE A 167 10.45 -2.97 -12.25
CA PHE A 167 11.72 -3.71 -12.28
C PHE A 167 12.47 -3.48 -13.60
N SER A 168 11.78 -3.05 -14.65
CA SER A 168 12.39 -2.60 -15.90
C SER A 168 13.28 -1.35 -15.74
N LEU A 169 13.08 -0.56 -14.68
CA LEU A 169 13.87 0.64 -14.35
C LEU A 169 15.24 0.31 -13.77
N ALA A 170 15.51 -0.95 -13.43
CA ALA A 170 16.81 -1.35 -12.90
C ALA A 170 17.91 -1.03 -13.92
N HIS A 171 19.03 -0.48 -13.45
CA HIS A 171 20.16 -0.19 -14.32
C HIS A 171 21.00 -1.44 -14.61
N GLU A 172 20.98 -2.42 -13.71
CA GLU A 172 21.77 -3.64 -13.77
C GLU A 172 20.87 -4.88 -13.68
N PRO A 173 21.29 -6.04 -14.23
CA PRO A 173 20.64 -7.31 -13.96
C PRO A 173 20.82 -7.72 -12.49
N PRO A 174 19.95 -8.57 -11.94
CA PRO A 174 20.16 -9.11 -10.61
C PRO A 174 21.45 -9.96 -10.60
N ASN A 175 22.27 -9.79 -9.57
CA ASN A 175 23.48 -10.60 -9.40
C ASN A 175 23.28 -11.64 -8.29
N ALA A 176 23.95 -12.79 -8.42
CA ALA A 176 23.81 -13.91 -7.48
C ALA A 176 24.43 -13.67 -6.10
N LYS A 177 25.27 -12.64 -5.93
CA LYS A 177 25.99 -12.34 -4.70
C LYS A 177 25.27 -11.35 -3.79
N THR A 178 24.25 -10.66 -4.29
CA THR A 178 23.59 -9.59 -3.55
C THR A 178 22.19 -10.05 -3.13
N LEU A 179 22.07 -10.45 -1.87
CA LEU A 179 20.77 -10.56 -1.17
C LEU A 179 20.09 -9.18 -1.01
N GLN A 180 20.85 -8.09 -1.18
CA GLN A 180 20.33 -6.74 -1.27
C GLN A 180 19.74 -6.51 -2.66
N LEU A 181 18.51 -6.04 -2.69
CA LEU A 181 17.73 -5.98 -3.93
C LEU A 181 18.23 -4.94 -4.91
N ILE A 182 18.96 -3.88 -4.48
CA ILE A 182 19.62 -2.92 -5.37
C ILE A 182 20.54 -1.96 -4.59
N SER A 183 21.69 -1.62 -5.17
CA SER A 183 22.60 -0.57 -4.69
C SER A 183 22.26 0.80 -5.30
N PRO A 184 22.56 1.93 -4.64
CA PRO A 184 22.41 3.25 -5.25
C PRO A 184 23.22 3.35 -6.55
N PRO A 185 22.72 4.05 -7.57
CA PRO A 185 23.43 4.23 -8.84
C PRO A 185 24.69 5.08 -8.64
N PRO A 186 25.79 4.81 -9.38
CA PRO A 186 26.99 5.64 -9.33
C PRO A 186 26.70 7.04 -9.88
N ARG A 187 27.33 8.06 -9.31
CA ARG A 187 27.20 9.43 -9.83
C ARG A 187 27.84 9.53 -11.22
N SER A 188 27.11 10.13 -12.15
CA SER A 188 27.60 10.56 -13.45
C SER A 188 27.90 12.07 -13.45
N ASP A 189 28.67 12.56 -14.43
CA ASP A 189 28.91 13.99 -14.60
C ASP A 189 27.64 14.75 -15.07
N ASP A 190 26.66 14.04 -15.62
CA ASP A 190 25.38 14.59 -16.05
C ASP A 190 24.38 14.66 -14.87
N LYS A 191 24.11 15.89 -14.42
CA LYS A 191 23.14 16.18 -13.34
C LYS A 191 21.74 15.64 -13.65
N ARG A 192 21.30 15.65 -14.91
CA ARG A 192 19.99 15.14 -15.31
C ARG A 192 19.94 13.63 -15.20
N GLN A 193 21.00 12.94 -15.61
CA GLN A 193 21.11 11.48 -15.44
C GLN A 193 21.10 11.11 -13.96
N ASN A 194 21.82 11.84 -13.10
CA ASN A 194 21.80 11.59 -11.66
C ASN A 194 20.40 11.72 -11.05
N GLN A 195 19.59 12.69 -11.49
CA GLN A 195 18.22 12.86 -11.03
C GLN A 195 17.32 11.68 -11.46
N ILE A 196 17.43 11.25 -12.72
CA ILE A 196 16.66 10.11 -13.25
C ILE A 196 17.01 8.83 -12.50
N GLN A 197 18.30 8.57 -12.31
CA GLN A 197 18.80 7.38 -11.63
C GLN A 197 18.38 7.36 -10.15
N LEU A 198 18.45 8.51 -9.46
CA LEU A 198 17.98 8.63 -8.08
C LEU A 198 16.48 8.38 -7.96
N TYR A 199 15.68 8.97 -8.86
CA TYR A 199 14.23 8.77 -8.87
C TYR A 199 13.86 7.30 -9.13
N ASN A 200 14.51 6.65 -10.11
CA ASN A 200 14.32 5.23 -10.37
C ASN A 200 14.69 4.38 -9.15
N PHE A 201 15.79 4.69 -8.48
CA PHE A 201 16.20 3.99 -7.25
C PHE A 201 15.18 4.12 -6.12
N LEU A 202 14.63 5.33 -5.91
CA LEU A 202 13.64 5.61 -4.87
C LEU A 202 12.30 4.89 -5.10
N LEU A 203 11.97 4.53 -6.34
CA LEU A 203 10.79 3.72 -6.65
C LEU A 203 11.09 2.22 -6.65
N LEU A 204 12.19 1.84 -7.29
CA LEU A 204 12.54 0.45 -7.56
C LEU A 204 12.91 -0.30 -6.28
N ARG A 205 13.69 0.32 -5.39
CA ARG A 205 14.14 -0.35 -4.16
C ARG A 205 12.96 -0.73 -3.26
N PRO A 206 12.01 0.17 -2.93
CA PRO A 206 10.83 -0.22 -2.16
C PRO A 206 9.93 -1.20 -2.91
N ALA A 207 9.79 -1.08 -4.24
CA ALA A 207 9.00 -2.03 -5.04
C ALA A 207 9.57 -3.46 -4.96
N LEU A 208 10.87 -3.64 -5.16
CA LEU A 208 11.53 -4.93 -5.02
C LEU A 208 11.41 -5.48 -3.60
N TRP A 209 11.66 -4.64 -2.59
CA TRP A 209 11.64 -5.05 -1.19
C TRP A 209 10.25 -5.50 -0.74
N SER A 210 9.24 -4.68 -0.99
CA SER A 210 7.85 -4.99 -0.64
C SER A 210 7.34 -6.21 -1.41
N THR A 211 7.62 -6.31 -2.72
CA THR A 211 7.22 -7.47 -3.52
C THR A 211 7.86 -8.76 -3.01
N THR A 212 9.15 -8.72 -2.65
CA THR A 212 9.83 -9.89 -2.08
C THR A 212 9.24 -10.28 -0.74
N SER A 213 9.06 -9.31 0.16
CA SER A 213 8.49 -9.53 1.49
C SER A 213 7.08 -10.12 1.41
N LEU A 214 6.23 -9.57 0.54
CA LEU A 214 4.86 -10.05 0.37
C LEU A 214 4.78 -11.35 -0.41
N ALA A 215 5.72 -11.63 -1.32
CA ALA A 215 5.84 -12.95 -1.93
C ALA A 215 6.22 -14.03 -0.91
N VAL A 216 6.98 -13.70 0.14
CA VAL A 216 7.20 -14.64 1.27
C VAL A 216 5.90 -14.89 2.05
N GLN A 217 5.14 -13.83 2.35
CA GLN A 217 3.98 -13.90 3.23
C GLN A 217 2.68 -14.37 2.54
N HIS A 218 2.54 -14.18 1.23
CA HIS A 218 1.30 -14.39 0.50
C HIS A 218 1.50 -15.28 -0.73
N ASP A 219 0.93 -16.49 -0.71
CA ASP A 219 0.97 -17.45 -1.84
C ASP A 219 0.44 -16.88 -3.14
N ARG A 220 -0.59 -16.02 -3.03
CA ARG A 220 -1.19 -15.36 -4.18
C ARG A 220 -0.19 -14.45 -4.89
N VAL A 221 0.62 -13.68 -4.16
CA VAL A 221 1.66 -12.82 -4.74
C VAL A 221 2.70 -13.66 -5.47
N LEU A 222 3.21 -14.72 -4.83
CA LEU A 222 4.17 -15.63 -5.47
C LEU A 222 3.61 -16.27 -6.75
N THR A 223 2.35 -16.68 -6.72
CA THR A 223 1.65 -17.25 -7.88
C THR A 223 1.56 -16.24 -9.03
N ILE A 224 1.19 -15.00 -8.75
CA ILE A 224 1.12 -13.93 -9.76
C ILE A 224 2.49 -13.68 -10.37
N LEU A 225 3.56 -13.64 -9.56
CA LEU A 225 4.92 -13.42 -10.05
C LEU A 225 5.38 -14.56 -10.97
N LYS A 226 5.09 -15.82 -10.64
CA LYS A 226 5.39 -16.97 -11.50
C LYS A 226 4.66 -16.90 -12.84
N GLN A 227 3.37 -16.54 -12.82
CA GLN A 227 2.58 -16.33 -14.03
C GLN A 227 3.12 -15.17 -14.88
N LEU A 228 3.57 -14.09 -14.23
CA LEU A 228 4.18 -12.94 -14.90
C LEU A 228 5.51 -13.33 -15.57
N GLN A 229 6.38 -14.06 -14.86
CA GLN A 229 7.66 -14.51 -15.40
C GLN A 229 7.52 -15.35 -16.68
N GLN A 230 6.48 -16.18 -16.78
CA GLN A 230 6.21 -17.00 -17.96
C GLN A 230 5.79 -16.18 -19.19
N LYS A 231 5.21 -15.00 -18.98
CA LYS A 231 4.65 -14.15 -20.03
C LYS A 231 5.52 -12.92 -20.35
N GLU A 232 6.48 -12.61 -19.49
CA GLU A 232 7.28 -11.39 -19.58
C GLU A 232 8.37 -11.52 -20.65
N ASN A 233 8.28 -10.66 -21.67
CA ASN A 233 9.20 -10.62 -22.80
C ASN A 233 10.38 -9.66 -22.59
N ASN A 234 10.29 -8.74 -21.62
CA ASN A 234 11.40 -7.86 -21.26
C ASN A 234 12.44 -8.67 -20.44
N PRO A 235 13.64 -8.94 -20.98
CA PRO A 235 14.61 -9.83 -20.33
C PRO A 235 15.10 -9.28 -18.99
N ARG A 236 15.17 -7.95 -18.85
CA ARG A 236 15.60 -7.31 -17.60
C ARG A 236 14.54 -7.46 -16.51
N MET A 237 13.29 -7.17 -16.84
CA MET A 237 12.18 -7.36 -15.91
C MET A 237 12.04 -8.84 -15.53
N ASN A 238 12.12 -9.73 -16.51
CA ASN A 238 12.04 -11.18 -16.31
C ASN A 238 13.12 -11.67 -15.32
N ALA A 239 14.37 -11.22 -15.48
CA ALA A 239 15.46 -11.56 -14.57
C ALA A 239 15.17 -11.11 -13.13
N TRP A 240 14.71 -9.87 -12.94
CA TRP A 240 14.37 -9.35 -11.61
C TRP A 240 13.15 -10.05 -10.99
N VAL A 241 12.12 -10.35 -11.76
CA VAL A 241 10.99 -11.18 -11.29
C VAL A 241 11.49 -12.55 -10.83
N GLY A 242 12.36 -13.19 -11.62
CA GLY A 242 12.98 -14.47 -11.25
C GLY A 242 13.83 -14.38 -9.97
N GLN A 243 14.56 -13.27 -9.77
CA GLN A 243 15.30 -13.03 -8.53
C GLN A 243 14.38 -12.94 -7.31
N VAL A 244 13.28 -12.21 -7.42
CA VAL A 244 12.28 -12.06 -6.36
C VAL A 244 11.65 -13.41 -6.00
N ILE A 245 11.25 -14.19 -7.01
CA ILE A 245 10.68 -15.54 -6.83
C ILE A 245 11.67 -16.42 -6.05
N ARG A 246 12.93 -16.50 -6.50
CA ARG A 246 13.95 -17.35 -5.87
C ARG A 246 14.22 -16.96 -4.42
N ILE A 247 14.33 -15.66 -4.13
CA ILE A 247 14.53 -15.18 -2.74
C ILE A 247 13.31 -15.53 -1.88
N ALA A 248 12.09 -15.33 -2.41
CA ALA A 248 10.88 -15.61 -1.68
C ALA A 248 10.74 -17.10 -1.34
N GLU A 249 11.00 -17.98 -2.30
CA GLU A 249 10.99 -19.44 -2.09
C GLU A 249 12.05 -19.87 -1.07
N ALA A 250 13.30 -19.42 -1.22
CA ALA A 250 14.37 -19.75 -0.27
C ALA A 250 14.03 -19.33 1.17
N ARG A 251 13.38 -18.17 1.35
CA ARG A 251 12.96 -17.68 2.68
C ARG A 251 11.74 -18.40 3.24
N ARG A 252 10.88 -18.96 2.39
CA ARG A 252 9.74 -19.80 2.80
C ARG A 252 10.21 -21.18 3.26
N ASP A 253 11.25 -21.72 2.63
CA ASP A 253 11.80 -23.05 2.92
C ASP A 253 12.77 -23.04 4.13
N THR A 254 13.26 -21.87 4.53
CA THR A 254 14.13 -21.73 5.71
C THR A 254 13.26 -21.64 6.98
N PRO A 255 13.38 -22.57 7.94
CA PRO A 255 12.71 -22.44 9.24
C PRO A 255 13.13 -21.13 9.90
N PRO A 256 12.25 -20.46 10.67
CA PRO A 256 12.65 -19.26 11.40
C PRO A 256 13.82 -19.63 12.32
N ALA A 257 15.04 -19.20 11.96
CA ALA A 257 16.17 -19.21 12.86
C ALA A 257 15.73 -18.46 14.12
N GLY A 258 16.00 -19.02 15.29
CA GLY A 258 15.63 -18.43 16.58
C GLY A 258 15.86 -16.92 16.55
N LYS A 259 14.79 -16.17 16.81
CA LYS A 259 14.72 -14.70 16.73
C LYS A 259 15.97 -14.05 17.31
N ASN A 260 16.83 -13.47 16.46
CA ASN A 260 17.66 -12.35 16.90
C ASN A 260 16.80 -11.09 16.80
N ALA A 261 16.42 -10.57 17.97
CA ALA A 261 15.46 -9.49 18.17
C ALA A 261 15.95 -8.10 17.72
N THR A 262 16.70 -7.98 16.63
CA THR A 262 17.31 -6.71 16.19
C THR A 262 17.13 -6.36 14.72
N ASP A 263 16.47 -7.19 13.91
CA ASP A 263 16.24 -6.88 12.48
C ASP A 263 14.84 -6.34 12.16
N ASP A 264 13.97 -6.20 13.17
CA ASP A 264 12.75 -5.38 13.05
C ASP A 264 13.13 -3.90 13.13
N VAL A 265 13.70 -3.39 12.03
CA VAL A 265 13.68 -1.95 11.79
C VAL A 265 12.21 -1.56 11.59
N PRO A 266 11.64 -0.68 12.43
CA PRO A 266 10.26 -0.24 12.26
C PRO A 266 10.10 0.38 10.87
N LEU A 267 8.99 0.04 10.20
CA LEU A 267 8.53 0.84 9.07
C LEU A 267 8.40 2.31 9.53
N PRO A 268 8.91 3.29 8.78
CA PRO A 268 8.61 4.69 9.04
C PRO A 268 7.12 4.98 8.85
#